data_AF-A0A2K9NAM5-F1
#
_entry.id   AF-A0A2K9NAM5-F1
#
_cell.length_a   1.000
_cell.length_b   1.000
_cell.length_c   1.000
_cell.angle_alpha   90.00
_cell.angle_beta   90.00
_cell.angle_gamma   90.00
#
_symmetry.space_group_name_H-M   'P 1'
#
loop_
_entity.id
_entity.type
_entity.pdbx_description
1 polymer ?
#
loop_
_entity_poly.entity_id
_entity_poly.type
_entity_poly.pdbx_seq_one_letter_code
_entity_poly.pdbx_strand_id
1 'polypeptide(L)'
;MPNSFDLSKPIVTGQTHGSLTVVGTGIRSISHFTQEAIGHIRDADVVFFGVPDGVTASFIRELNPNSYNLALHYGEDKRRLITYVQMAELILRAVREGKRVTAVFYGHPGFFVSPARRALNIARKEGHRTEMLPGISSTDYLFADLRIDPSVHGCQILDATDLLLRNRPVVTSSHVVLLQVGSVGDSFFSATGFKNSKRAILFERLIEIYGENHPAYHYVGATFPGLDSQIIRRPLKAYRDPKILASVHFACSVYLPPAEVLPVDAAMAERMGVTPPGSLAARVGDNLEKVPAGDYGPFELDAIARLDKEPVGGQERRTSKALYRILSQMSANPSAAEAYRRDPKTYVSLFAGLTDDEKQALTGRSAGALHTASLQIVRAPAVVAAPIPAGDVPSSPINAVTASDPAELNDPVEQNDGGELNDAAELNDPSELNDAAELNDAAELNDAAELNDAAELNDAAELNDAAELNDAAELNDAAELNDAAELNDAAELNDAAELNDAAELNDAAELNDAAELNDAAELNDAAELNDAAELNDAAELNDAAEPVDHKK
;
A
#
# COMPACT_ATOMS: atom_id res chain seq x y z
N MET A 1 -33.26 -14.65 -4.21
CA MET A 1 -33.16 -13.31 -4.84
C MET A 1 -31.90 -12.63 -4.31
N PRO A 2 -31.31 -11.62 -4.99
CA PRO A 2 -30.26 -10.83 -4.35
C PRO A 2 -30.84 -10.11 -3.12
N ASN A 3 -30.13 -10.16 -1.99
CA ASN A 3 -30.51 -9.40 -0.80
C ASN A 3 -30.50 -7.91 -1.14
N SER A 4 -31.64 -7.24 -1.01
CA SER A 4 -31.76 -5.79 -1.07
C SER A 4 -31.68 -5.23 0.35
N PHE A 5 -30.81 -4.25 0.60
CA PHE A 5 -30.78 -3.58 1.91
C PHE A 5 -32.08 -2.77 2.06
N ASP A 6 -32.72 -2.85 3.23
CA ASP A 6 -33.98 -2.17 3.47
C ASP A 6 -33.76 -0.65 3.57
N LEU A 7 -34.20 0.06 2.52
CA LEU A 7 -34.08 1.51 2.41
C LEU A 7 -35.20 2.28 3.11
N SER A 8 -36.23 1.59 3.59
CA SER A 8 -37.42 2.21 4.19
C SER A 8 -37.20 2.67 5.63
N LYS A 9 -36.15 2.17 6.30
CA LYS A 9 -35.82 2.57 7.67
C LYS A 9 -35.38 4.04 7.73
N PRO A 10 -35.87 4.82 8.71
CA PRO A 10 -35.45 6.19 8.90
C PRO A 10 -33.97 6.26 9.29
N ILE A 11 -33.31 7.36 8.93
CA ILE A 11 -31.93 7.62 9.37
C ILE A 11 -31.98 7.87 10.87
N VAL A 12 -31.43 6.94 11.66
CA VAL A 12 -31.31 7.09 13.11
C VAL A 12 -30.25 8.15 13.40
N THR A 13 -30.63 9.23 14.07
CA THR A 13 -29.75 10.37 14.42
C THR A 13 -29.30 10.36 15.89
N GLY A 14 -29.58 9.28 16.63
CA GLY A 14 -29.06 9.07 17.98
C GLY A 14 -27.63 8.53 17.97
N GLN A 15 -26.83 8.88 18.99
CA GLN A 15 -25.44 8.42 19.14
C GLN A 15 -25.37 6.93 19.47
N THR A 16 -25.39 6.07 18.43
CA THR A 16 -24.97 4.67 18.54
C THR A 16 -23.60 4.50 17.88
N HIS A 17 -22.61 4.00 18.62
CA HIS A 17 -21.22 3.93 18.15
C HIS A 17 -20.96 2.68 17.29
N GLY A 18 -21.43 2.71 16.03
CA GLY A 18 -21.04 1.72 15.02
C GLY A 18 -19.58 1.85 14.57
N SER A 19 -19.16 0.95 13.69
CA SER A 19 -17.82 0.95 13.08
C SER A 19 -17.84 0.62 11.59
N LEU A 20 -16.82 1.11 10.87
CA LEU A 20 -16.61 0.86 9.45
C LEU A 20 -15.17 0.40 9.19
N THR A 21 -15.00 -0.85 8.79
CA THR A 21 -13.75 -1.31 8.15
C THR A 21 -13.95 -1.30 6.64
N VAL A 22 -12.96 -0.80 5.87
CA VAL A 22 -12.93 -1.00 4.42
C VAL A 22 -11.75 -1.89 4.03
N VAL A 23 -12.01 -2.94 3.25
CA VAL A 23 -11.04 -3.98 2.90
C VAL A 23 -10.97 -4.22 1.39
N GLY A 24 -9.82 -4.72 0.93
CA GLY A 24 -9.57 -5.08 -0.47
C GLY A 24 -9.70 -6.58 -0.73
N THR A 25 -10.25 -6.96 -1.88
CA THR A 25 -10.19 -8.37 -2.37
C THR A 25 -8.92 -8.68 -3.14
N GLY A 26 -8.12 -7.65 -3.46
CA GLY A 26 -7.12 -7.72 -4.52
C GLY A 26 -7.73 -7.88 -5.92
N ILE A 27 -6.90 -8.16 -6.92
CA ILE A 27 -7.32 -8.24 -8.34
C ILE A 27 -7.68 -9.67 -8.79
N ARG A 28 -6.91 -10.68 -8.39
CA ARG A 28 -7.18 -12.08 -8.74
C ARG A 28 -8.21 -12.65 -7.75
N SER A 29 -9.34 -13.10 -8.30
CA SER A 29 -10.50 -13.66 -7.60
C SER A 29 -10.08 -14.66 -6.53
N ILE A 30 -10.49 -14.38 -5.28
CA ILE A 30 -10.19 -15.12 -4.04
C ILE A 30 -8.68 -15.15 -3.66
N SER A 31 -7.76 -15.41 -4.60
CA SER A 31 -6.34 -15.60 -4.31
C SER A 31 -5.62 -14.38 -3.71
N HIS A 32 -6.08 -13.15 -3.95
CA HIS A 32 -5.41 -11.93 -3.49
C HIS A 32 -6.03 -11.30 -2.22
N PHE A 33 -6.96 -11.98 -1.54
CA PHE A 33 -7.42 -11.55 -0.22
C PHE A 33 -6.31 -11.67 0.83
N THR A 34 -6.20 -10.67 1.71
CA THR A 34 -5.44 -10.82 2.96
C THR A 34 -6.25 -11.63 3.97
N GLN A 35 -5.56 -12.34 4.87
CA GLN A 35 -6.23 -13.11 5.94
C GLN A 35 -7.06 -12.19 6.86
N GLU A 36 -6.54 -11.01 7.14
CA GLU A 36 -7.21 -9.97 7.94
C GLU A 36 -8.51 -9.49 7.27
N ALA A 37 -8.49 -9.23 5.95
CA ALA A 37 -9.70 -8.86 5.20
C ALA A 37 -10.78 -9.94 5.25
N ILE A 38 -10.40 -11.23 5.15
CA ILE A 38 -11.33 -12.36 5.31
C ILE A 38 -11.91 -12.38 6.73
N GLY A 39 -11.08 -12.13 7.75
CA GLY A 39 -11.49 -11.99 9.15
C GLY A 39 -12.57 -10.92 9.33
N HIS A 40 -12.33 -9.70 8.83
CA HIS A 40 -13.30 -8.59 8.89
C HIS A 40 -14.58 -8.83 8.11
N ILE A 41 -14.60 -9.68 7.08
CA ILE A 41 -15.83 -10.05 6.37
C ILE A 41 -16.66 -11.03 7.21
N ARG A 42 -16.02 -12.05 7.79
CA ARG A 42 -16.69 -13.04 8.66
C ARG A 42 -17.26 -12.44 9.95
N ASP A 43 -16.54 -11.49 10.54
CA ASP A 43 -16.79 -10.93 11.87
C ASP A 43 -17.64 -9.63 11.83
N ALA A 44 -18.17 -9.26 10.66
CA ALA A 44 -19.05 -8.10 10.49
C ALA A 44 -20.53 -8.46 10.72
N ASP A 45 -21.29 -7.52 11.29
CA ASP A 45 -22.75 -7.64 11.37
C ASP A 45 -23.38 -7.52 9.98
N VAL A 46 -22.76 -6.75 9.08
CA VAL A 46 -23.22 -6.53 7.71
C VAL A 46 -22.06 -6.17 6.78
N VAL A 47 -22.12 -6.69 5.55
CA VAL A 47 -21.11 -6.48 4.51
C VAL A 47 -21.70 -5.76 3.31
N PHE A 48 -21.01 -4.75 2.80
CA PHE A 48 -21.34 -4.11 1.51
C PHE A 48 -20.19 -4.30 0.55
N PHE A 49 -20.42 -4.84 -0.66
CA PHE A 49 -19.33 -5.16 -1.58
C PHE A 49 -19.53 -4.60 -2.99
N GLY A 50 -18.44 -4.16 -3.61
CA GLY A 50 -18.36 -3.74 -5.01
C GLY A 50 -17.21 -4.45 -5.72
N VAL A 51 -17.48 -5.63 -6.26
CA VAL A 51 -16.49 -6.52 -6.93
C VAL A 51 -16.91 -6.81 -8.37
N PRO A 52 -15.97 -7.04 -9.31
CA PRO A 52 -16.29 -7.14 -10.73
C PRO A 52 -16.80 -8.51 -11.17
N ASP A 53 -16.56 -9.57 -10.39
CA ASP A 53 -16.83 -10.95 -10.79
C ASP A 53 -17.76 -11.70 -9.82
N GLY A 54 -18.46 -12.71 -10.35
CA GLY A 54 -19.44 -13.49 -9.61
C GLY A 54 -18.84 -14.49 -8.60
N VAL A 55 -17.59 -14.92 -8.78
CA VAL A 55 -16.93 -15.92 -7.94
C VAL A 55 -16.52 -15.28 -6.62
N THR A 56 -15.82 -14.14 -6.67
CA THR A 56 -15.54 -13.29 -5.50
C THR A 56 -16.82 -12.88 -4.77
N ALA A 57 -17.87 -12.51 -5.51
CA ALA A 57 -19.16 -12.14 -4.91
C ALA A 57 -19.87 -13.32 -4.19
N SER A 58 -19.71 -14.55 -4.68
CA SER A 58 -20.23 -15.74 -4.01
C SER A 58 -19.41 -16.09 -2.76
N PHE A 59 -18.09 -16.02 -2.85
CA PHE A 59 -17.20 -16.23 -1.69
C PHE A 59 -17.48 -15.24 -0.55
N ILE A 60 -17.71 -13.95 -0.85
CA ILE A 60 -18.11 -12.96 0.16
C ILE A 60 -19.44 -13.33 0.85
N ARG A 61 -20.42 -13.89 0.11
CA ARG A 61 -21.70 -14.34 0.67
C ARG A 61 -21.58 -15.61 1.52
N GLU A 62 -20.65 -16.49 1.16
CA GLU A 62 -20.32 -17.69 1.95
C GLU A 62 -19.65 -17.29 3.28
N LEU A 63 -18.73 -16.33 3.25
CA LEU A 63 -18.11 -15.76 4.45
C LEU A 63 -19.11 -14.99 5.33
N ASN A 64 -20.08 -14.29 4.72
CA ASN A 64 -21.11 -13.54 5.43
C ASN A 64 -22.42 -13.46 4.62
N PRO A 65 -23.48 -14.20 5.00
CA PRO A 65 -24.78 -14.16 4.32
C PRO A 65 -25.48 -12.80 4.36
N ASN A 66 -25.17 -11.93 5.35
CA ASN A 66 -25.71 -10.59 5.45
C ASN A 66 -24.92 -9.59 4.60
N SER A 67 -24.82 -9.87 3.30
CA SER A 67 -23.98 -9.13 2.36
C SER A 67 -24.74 -8.58 1.15
N TYR A 68 -24.41 -7.34 0.78
CA TYR A 68 -25.15 -6.52 -0.17
C TYR A 68 -24.26 -6.00 -1.32
N ASN A 69 -24.69 -6.22 -2.57
CA ASN A 69 -23.91 -5.84 -3.75
C ASN A 69 -24.14 -4.37 -4.14
N LEU A 70 -23.17 -3.52 -3.83
CA LEU A 70 -23.14 -2.10 -4.18
C LEU A 70 -23.13 -1.86 -5.70
N ALA A 71 -22.59 -2.78 -6.52
CA ALA A 71 -22.49 -2.60 -7.96
C ALA A 71 -23.87 -2.52 -8.66
N LEU A 72 -24.93 -2.99 -8.00
CA LEU A 72 -26.32 -2.86 -8.48
C LEU A 72 -26.80 -1.40 -8.56
N HIS A 73 -26.07 -0.44 -7.97
CA HIS A 73 -26.41 0.99 -8.02
C HIS A 73 -25.79 1.74 -9.21
N TYR A 74 -25.10 1.07 -10.14
CA TYR A 74 -24.74 1.65 -11.44
C TYR A 74 -25.93 1.70 -12.42
N GLY A 75 -25.80 2.43 -13.54
CA GLY A 75 -26.79 2.48 -14.61
C GLY A 75 -26.27 3.25 -15.82
N GLU A 76 -26.77 2.92 -17.03
CA GLU A 76 -26.23 3.39 -18.32
C GLU A 76 -26.17 4.92 -18.47
N ASP A 77 -27.21 5.65 -18.03
CA ASP A 77 -27.29 7.12 -18.14
C ASP A 77 -26.92 7.83 -16.83
N LYS A 78 -26.34 7.10 -15.86
CA LYS A 78 -26.05 7.62 -14.52
C LYS A 78 -24.57 7.99 -14.39
N ARG A 79 -24.30 9.25 -14.03
CA ARG A 79 -22.94 9.69 -13.68
C ARG A 79 -22.41 8.88 -12.49
N ARG A 80 -21.20 8.32 -12.63
CA ARG A 80 -20.58 7.44 -11.61
C ARG A 80 -20.49 8.10 -10.22
N LEU A 81 -20.29 9.42 -10.17
CA LEU A 81 -20.27 10.18 -8.91
C LEU A 81 -21.57 10.06 -8.10
N ILE A 82 -22.75 10.01 -8.76
CA ILE A 82 -24.04 9.83 -8.07
C ILE A 82 -24.09 8.43 -7.43
N THR A 83 -23.64 7.41 -8.16
CA THR A 83 -23.50 6.05 -7.63
C THR A 83 -22.53 6.01 -6.45
N TYR A 84 -21.38 6.69 -6.51
CA TYR A 84 -20.41 6.72 -5.40
C TYR A 84 -20.96 7.39 -4.14
N VAL A 85 -21.77 8.44 -4.26
CA VAL A 85 -22.47 9.06 -3.12
C VAL A 85 -23.47 8.08 -2.52
N GLN A 86 -24.27 7.41 -3.34
CA GLN A 86 -25.26 6.43 -2.88
C GLN A 86 -24.61 5.20 -2.22
N MET A 87 -23.53 4.66 -2.81
CA MET A 87 -22.76 3.56 -2.21
C MET A 87 -22.22 3.92 -0.83
N ALA A 88 -21.66 5.12 -0.67
CA ALA A 88 -21.17 5.59 0.62
C ALA A 88 -22.32 5.75 1.64
N GLU A 89 -23.46 6.29 1.22
CA GLU A 89 -24.62 6.49 2.10
C GLU A 89 -25.26 5.16 2.56
N LEU A 90 -25.30 4.14 1.70
CA LEU A 90 -25.76 2.79 2.06
C LEU A 90 -24.91 2.18 3.17
N ILE A 91 -23.59 2.30 3.06
CA ILE A 91 -22.64 1.87 4.09
C ILE A 91 -22.91 2.65 5.39
N LEU A 92 -23.00 3.99 5.30
CA LEU A 92 -23.17 4.87 6.46
C LEU A 92 -24.46 4.64 7.23
N ARG A 93 -25.58 4.34 6.57
CA ARG A 93 -26.85 3.99 7.24
C ARG A 93 -26.68 2.84 8.22
N ALA A 94 -26.00 1.77 7.81
CA ALA A 94 -25.72 0.64 8.69
C ALA A 94 -24.76 1.00 9.84
N VAL A 95 -23.77 1.88 9.60
CA VAL A 95 -22.85 2.36 10.66
C VAL A 95 -23.62 3.16 11.72
N ARG A 96 -24.55 4.04 11.30
CA ARG A 96 -25.41 4.84 12.18
C ARG A 96 -26.49 4.03 12.91
N GLU A 97 -26.75 2.80 12.48
CA GLU A 97 -27.53 1.80 13.23
C GLU A 97 -26.69 1.09 14.33
N GLY A 98 -25.44 1.51 14.56
CA GLY A 98 -24.57 0.95 15.60
C GLY A 98 -23.82 -0.31 15.19
N LYS A 99 -23.90 -0.74 13.92
CA LYS A 99 -23.34 -2.01 13.45
C LYS A 99 -21.83 -1.96 13.20
N ARG A 100 -21.22 -3.14 13.26
CA ARG A 100 -19.89 -3.46 12.73
C ARG A 100 -20.00 -3.71 11.22
N VAL A 101 -19.68 -2.69 10.43
CA VAL A 101 -19.82 -2.72 8.97
C VAL A 101 -18.47 -3.00 8.31
N THR A 102 -18.43 -3.97 7.39
CA THR A 102 -17.28 -4.18 6.50
C THR A 102 -17.65 -3.85 5.07
N ALA A 103 -16.98 -2.87 4.47
CA ALA A 103 -17.12 -2.53 3.06
C ALA A 103 -15.98 -3.12 2.23
N VAL A 104 -16.29 -3.82 1.15
CA VAL A 104 -15.35 -4.63 0.36
C VAL A 104 -15.27 -4.10 -1.06
N PHE A 105 -14.06 -3.79 -1.54
CA PHE A 105 -13.83 -3.35 -2.91
C PHE A 105 -12.70 -4.16 -3.56
N TYR A 106 -12.72 -4.28 -4.88
CA TYR A 106 -11.64 -4.96 -5.60
C TYR A 106 -10.33 -4.16 -5.58
N GLY A 107 -9.20 -4.86 -5.69
CA GLY A 107 -7.87 -4.26 -5.58
C GLY A 107 -7.53 -3.78 -4.17
N HIS A 108 -6.89 -2.62 -4.07
CA HIS A 108 -6.64 -1.90 -2.83
C HIS A 108 -7.75 -0.87 -2.57
N PRO A 109 -8.46 -0.87 -1.42
CA PRO A 109 -9.69 -0.09 -1.21
C PRO A 109 -9.47 1.42 -1.10
N GLY A 110 -8.23 1.88 -0.91
CA GLY A 110 -7.86 3.30 -0.99
C GLY A 110 -7.46 3.79 -2.39
N PHE A 111 -7.23 2.87 -3.34
CA PHE A 111 -6.58 3.15 -4.61
C PHE A 111 -7.63 3.22 -5.72
N PHE A 112 -7.89 4.42 -6.24
CA PHE A 112 -8.94 4.68 -7.26
C PHE A 112 -10.40 4.36 -6.84
N VAL A 113 -10.67 4.13 -5.56
CA VAL A 113 -12.03 3.89 -5.03
C VAL A 113 -12.57 5.12 -4.28
N SER A 114 -13.44 5.88 -4.94
CA SER A 114 -14.13 7.05 -4.35
C SER A 114 -15.10 6.74 -3.19
N PRO A 115 -16.01 5.74 -3.28
CA PRO A 115 -17.03 5.54 -2.23
C PRO A 115 -16.44 5.12 -0.88
N ALA A 116 -15.41 4.26 -0.88
CA ALA A 116 -14.65 3.86 0.30
C ALA A 116 -14.14 5.06 1.12
N ARG A 117 -13.35 5.92 0.47
CA ARG A 117 -12.80 7.16 1.05
C ARG A 117 -13.89 8.12 1.52
N ARG A 118 -15.03 8.19 0.82
CA ARG A 118 -16.15 9.04 1.21
C ARG A 118 -16.81 8.53 2.49
N ALA A 119 -17.15 7.25 2.56
CA ALA A 119 -17.80 6.63 3.72
C ALA A 119 -16.93 6.75 4.97
N LEU A 120 -15.64 6.39 4.89
CA LEU A 120 -14.69 6.52 6.00
C LEU A 120 -14.58 7.96 6.52
N ASN A 121 -14.47 8.95 5.64
CA ASN A 121 -14.35 10.34 6.06
C ASN A 121 -15.61 10.89 6.74
N ILE A 122 -16.80 10.42 6.34
CA ILE A 122 -18.07 10.82 6.97
C ILE A 122 -18.24 10.10 8.31
N ALA A 123 -18.08 8.77 8.34
CA ALA A 123 -18.20 7.97 9.57
C ALA A 123 -17.26 8.47 10.67
N ARG A 124 -16.01 8.82 10.33
CA ARG A 124 -15.04 9.40 11.28
C ARG A 124 -15.48 10.76 11.82
N LYS A 125 -16.08 11.62 10.99
CA LYS A 125 -16.62 12.93 11.42
C LYS A 125 -17.85 12.79 12.32
N GLU A 126 -18.60 11.71 12.15
CA GLU A 126 -19.78 11.35 12.95
C GLU A 126 -19.41 10.61 14.26
N GLY A 127 -18.11 10.43 14.56
CA GLY A 127 -17.65 9.80 15.81
C GLY A 127 -17.66 8.26 15.83
N HIS A 128 -17.78 7.64 14.66
CA HIS A 128 -17.67 6.18 14.51
C HIS A 128 -16.21 5.72 14.39
N ARG A 129 -15.93 4.47 14.78
CA ARG A 129 -14.60 3.87 14.54
C ARG A 129 -14.43 3.52 13.07
N THR A 130 -13.30 3.92 12.48
CA THR A 130 -13.05 3.76 11.05
C THR A 130 -11.66 3.20 10.78
N GLU A 131 -11.56 2.21 9.89
CA GLU A 131 -10.30 1.57 9.52
C GLU A 131 -10.29 1.25 8.01
N MET A 132 -9.12 1.34 7.37
CA MET A 132 -8.90 0.86 6.00
C MET A 132 -7.75 -0.13 6.03
N LEU A 133 -8.01 -1.37 5.65
CA LEU A 133 -6.99 -2.38 5.49
C LEU A 133 -6.41 -2.35 4.07
N PRO A 134 -5.09 -2.56 3.90
CA PRO A 134 -4.48 -2.65 2.58
C PRO A 134 -4.93 -3.91 1.83
N GLY A 135 -4.77 -3.89 0.51
CA GLY A 135 -4.99 -5.03 -0.38
C GLY A 135 -4.14 -4.90 -1.64
N ILE A 136 -4.02 -5.97 -2.44
CA ILE A 136 -3.15 -5.99 -3.62
C ILE A 136 -3.77 -5.16 -4.75
N SER A 137 -3.16 -4.04 -5.13
CA SER A 137 -3.63 -3.19 -6.23
C SER A 137 -3.32 -3.79 -7.61
N SER A 138 -3.87 -3.16 -8.67
CA SER A 138 -3.49 -3.47 -10.05
C SER A 138 -2.05 -3.11 -10.38
N THR A 139 -1.44 -2.17 -9.63
CA THR A 139 -0.06 -1.74 -9.84
C THR A 139 0.92 -2.71 -9.17
N ASP A 140 0.62 -3.18 -7.95
CA ASP A 140 1.42 -4.23 -7.29
C ASP A 140 1.46 -5.50 -8.15
N TYR A 141 0.31 -5.86 -8.74
CA TYR A 141 0.20 -7.02 -9.62
C TYR A 141 0.95 -6.79 -10.96
N LEU A 142 0.90 -5.59 -11.53
CA LEU A 142 1.69 -5.20 -12.70
C LEU A 142 3.20 -5.30 -12.43
N PHE A 143 3.67 -4.87 -11.26
CA PHE A 143 5.08 -4.98 -10.87
C PHE A 143 5.54 -6.43 -10.80
N ALA A 144 4.74 -7.31 -10.18
CA ALA A 144 5.02 -8.74 -10.11
C ALA A 144 5.03 -9.42 -11.50
N ASP A 145 4.03 -9.14 -12.34
CA ASP A 145 3.89 -9.76 -13.66
C ASP A 145 4.95 -9.28 -14.67
N LEU A 146 5.32 -7.99 -14.64
CA LEU A 146 6.36 -7.42 -15.49
C LEU A 146 7.78 -7.57 -14.92
N ARG A 147 7.89 -8.02 -13.66
CA ARG A 147 9.16 -8.14 -12.91
C ARG A 147 9.95 -6.82 -12.81
N ILE A 148 9.24 -5.71 -12.61
CA ILE A 148 9.85 -4.39 -12.44
C ILE A 148 9.83 -3.98 -10.96
N ASP A 149 10.92 -3.38 -10.49
CA ASP A 149 11.04 -2.85 -9.13
C ASP A 149 10.88 -1.32 -9.18
N PRO A 150 9.83 -0.73 -8.58
CA PRO A 150 9.60 0.72 -8.63
C PRO A 150 10.65 1.55 -7.88
N SER A 151 11.56 0.94 -7.12
CA SER A 151 12.71 1.61 -6.50
C SER A 151 13.88 1.81 -7.47
N VAL A 152 13.99 0.99 -8.51
CA VAL A 152 14.95 1.18 -9.60
C VAL A 152 14.38 2.25 -10.54
N HIS A 153 15.19 3.26 -10.88
CA HIS A 153 14.79 4.43 -11.68
C HIS A 153 13.60 5.28 -11.17
N GLY A 154 12.89 4.85 -10.12
CA GLY A 154 11.68 5.47 -9.60
C GLY A 154 10.42 5.15 -10.43
N CYS A 155 9.24 5.41 -9.86
CA CYS A 155 7.96 5.14 -10.52
C CYS A 155 6.94 6.28 -10.35
N GLN A 156 6.27 6.64 -11.45
CA GLN A 156 5.17 7.60 -11.49
C GLN A 156 3.86 6.89 -11.83
N ILE A 157 2.86 6.99 -10.96
CA ILE A 157 1.53 6.39 -11.16
C ILE A 157 0.51 7.50 -11.39
N LEU A 158 -0.18 7.48 -12.52
CA LEU A 158 -1.09 8.56 -12.95
C LEU A 158 -2.46 8.06 -13.39
N ASP A 159 -3.49 8.87 -13.19
CA ASP A 159 -4.75 8.73 -13.91
C ASP A 159 -4.63 9.31 -15.33
N ALA A 160 -5.12 8.58 -16.34
CA ALA A 160 -5.02 8.98 -17.73
C ALA A 160 -5.86 10.22 -18.09
N THR A 161 -6.96 10.49 -17.38
CA THR A 161 -7.78 11.69 -17.61
C THR A 161 -7.15 12.91 -16.93
N ASP A 162 -6.70 12.75 -15.69
CA ASP A 162 -6.08 13.81 -14.89
C ASP A 162 -4.71 14.23 -15.45
N LEU A 163 -3.95 13.30 -16.03
CA LEU A 163 -2.74 13.58 -16.83
C LEU A 163 -3.04 14.61 -17.94
N LEU A 164 -4.08 14.36 -18.73
CA LEU A 164 -4.47 15.23 -19.85
C LEU A 164 -5.05 16.57 -19.36
N LEU A 165 -6.00 16.53 -18.43
CA LEU A 165 -6.72 17.74 -17.96
C LEU A 165 -5.83 18.71 -17.17
N ARG A 166 -4.80 18.21 -16.47
CA ARG A 166 -3.86 19.04 -15.71
C ARG A 166 -2.52 19.25 -16.40
N ASN A 167 -2.33 18.69 -17.61
CA ASN A 167 -1.05 18.62 -18.31
C ASN A 167 0.09 18.18 -17.35
N ARG A 168 -0.10 17.05 -16.65
CA ARG A 168 0.87 16.61 -15.64
C ARG A 168 2.25 16.37 -16.28
N PRO A 169 3.35 16.82 -15.65
CA PRO A 169 4.69 16.48 -16.11
C PRO A 169 4.90 14.97 -15.97
N VAL A 170 5.43 14.36 -17.03
CA VAL A 170 5.77 12.94 -17.07
C VAL A 170 7.28 12.79 -16.93
N VAL A 171 7.73 11.96 -16.00
CA VAL A 171 9.17 11.73 -15.77
C VAL A 171 9.63 10.59 -16.68
N THR A 172 10.17 10.94 -17.85
CA THR A 172 10.58 10.00 -18.90
C THR A 172 11.74 9.09 -18.50
N SER A 173 12.54 9.49 -17.49
CA SER A 173 13.64 8.71 -16.94
C SER A 173 13.25 7.73 -15.83
N SER A 174 11.94 7.53 -15.60
CA SER A 174 11.38 6.67 -14.57
C SER A 174 10.32 5.74 -15.16
N HIS A 175 9.95 4.68 -14.43
CA HIS A 175 8.80 3.85 -14.78
C HIS A 175 7.52 4.67 -14.72
N VAL A 176 6.63 4.60 -15.72
CA VAL A 176 5.34 5.30 -15.71
C VAL A 176 4.19 4.32 -15.89
N VAL A 177 3.24 4.32 -14.94
CA VAL A 177 2.04 3.49 -14.96
C VAL A 177 0.80 4.38 -15.09
N LEU A 178 0.06 4.21 -16.19
CA LEU A 178 -1.15 4.94 -16.50
C LEU A 178 -2.38 4.06 -16.24
N LEU A 179 -3.26 4.56 -15.37
CA LEU A 179 -4.48 3.90 -14.94
C LEU A 179 -5.71 4.52 -15.61
N GLN A 180 -6.81 3.77 -15.66
CA GLN A 180 -8.09 4.16 -16.27
C GLN A 180 -8.01 4.57 -17.76
N VAL A 181 -6.98 4.12 -18.50
CA VAL A 181 -6.80 4.38 -19.95
C VAL A 181 -8.00 3.92 -20.79
N GLY A 182 -8.75 2.93 -20.30
CA GLY A 182 -10.00 2.47 -20.91
C GLY A 182 -11.20 3.41 -20.80
N SER A 183 -11.16 4.43 -19.93
CA SER A 183 -12.26 5.38 -19.69
C SER A 183 -11.85 6.87 -19.69
N VAL A 184 -10.80 7.23 -20.43
CA VAL A 184 -10.30 8.62 -20.61
C VAL A 184 -11.44 9.62 -20.83
N GLY A 185 -11.60 10.57 -19.90
CA GLY A 185 -12.59 11.64 -20.00
C GLY A 185 -14.05 11.18 -20.01
N ASP A 186 -14.35 9.98 -19.49
CA ASP A 186 -15.71 9.45 -19.34
C ASP A 186 -16.16 9.49 -17.86
N SER A 187 -17.37 9.98 -17.62
CA SER A 187 -17.96 10.14 -16.28
C SER A 187 -19.14 9.21 -16.02
N PHE A 188 -19.55 8.43 -17.02
CA PHE A 188 -20.72 7.53 -16.96
C PHE A 188 -20.28 6.08 -16.74
N PHE A 189 -21.25 5.19 -16.58
CA PHE A 189 -21.05 3.75 -16.56
C PHE A 189 -21.76 3.14 -17.77
N SER A 190 -21.21 2.09 -18.38
CA SER A 190 -21.97 1.24 -19.30
C SER A 190 -21.58 -0.22 -19.09
N ALA A 191 -22.59 -1.09 -18.96
CA ALA A 191 -22.44 -2.54 -18.87
C ALA A 191 -21.96 -3.15 -20.20
N THR A 192 -22.22 -2.47 -21.33
CA THR A 192 -21.72 -2.87 -22.66
C THR A 192 -20.30 -2.38 -22.97
N GLY A 193 -19.70 -1.60 -22.06
CA GLY A 193 -18.37 -1.02 -22.21
C GLY A 193 -18.39 0.45 -22.64
N PHE A 194 -17.28 1.14 -22.38
CA PHE A 194 -17.18 2.59 -22.59
C PHE A 194 -17.04 2.93 -24.08
N LYS A 195 -17.94 3.79 -24.58
CA LYS A 195 -17.88 4.35 -25.96
C LYS A 195 -16.55 5.04 -26.25
N ASN A 196 -16.00 5.70 -25.22
CA ASN A 196 -14.67 6.32 -25.12
C ASN A 196 -13.92 6.57 -26.45
N SER A 197 -14.38 7.58 -27.18
CA SER A 197 -13.75 8.12 -28.37
C SER A 197 -12.47 8.93 -28.09
N LYS A 198 -12.10 9.14 -26.81
CA LYS A 198 -11.04 10.07 -26.40
C LYS A 198 -9.69 9.39 -26.17
N ARG A 199 -9.59 8.05 -26.22
CA ARG A 199 -8.33 7.32 -26.04
C ARG A 199 -7.23 7.75 -27.02
N ALA A 200 -7.59 8.14 -28.25
CA ALA A 200 -6.64 8.64 -29.23
C ALA A 200 -5.85 9.84 -28.70
N ILE A 201 -6.52 10.77 -27.99
CA ILE A 201 -5.90 11.97 -27.41
C ILE A 201 -4.81 11.59 -26.39
N LEU A 202 -5.05 10.55 -25.58
CA LEU A 202 -4.06 10.03 -24.65
C LEU A 202 -2.83 9.52 -25.42
N PHE A 203 -3.01 8.63 -26.40
CA PHE A 203 -1.88 8.00 -27.08
C PHE A 203 -1.09 8.99 -27.96
N GLU A 204 -1.73 9.97 -28.60
CA GLU A 204 -1.00 11.06 -29.27
C GLU A 204 -0.20 11.90 -28.25
N ARG A 205 -0.76 12.23 -27.07
CA ARG A 205 -0.01 12.92 -26.02
C ARG A 205 1.19 12.12 -25.52
N LEU A 206 1.10 10.80 -25.45
CA LEU A 206 2.26 9.95 -25.11
C LEU A 206 3.29 9.90 -26.25
N ILE A 207 2.86 9.92 -27.51
CA ILE A 207 3.74 10.02 -28.69
C ILE A 207 4.50 11.37 -28.69
N GLU A 208 3.85 12.48 -28.30
CA GLU A 208 4.52 13.79 -28.16
C GLU A 208 5.64 13.76 -27.10
N ILE A 209 5.46 12.99 -26.02
CA ILE A 209 6.40 12.95 -24.88
C ILE A 209 7.55 11.95 -25.11
N TYR A 210 7.24 10.76 -25.61
CA TYR A 210 8.20 9.64 -25.72
C TYR A 210 8.64 9.34 -27.16
N GLY A 211 7.96 9.88 -28.16
CA GLY A 211 8.16 9.54 -29.56
C GLY A 211 7.44 8.26 -30.02
N GLU A 212 7.18 8.18 -31.31
CA GLU A 212 6.33 7.15 -31.94
C GLU A 212 6.77 5.69 -31.73
N ASN A 213 8.07 5.46 -31.56
CA ASN A 213 8.65 4.13 -31.49
C ASN A 213 8.87 3.63 -30.05
N HIS A 214 8.65 4.45 -29.03
CA HIS A 214 8.84 4.04 -27.63
C HIS A 214 7.94 2.85 -27.28
N PRO A 215 8.46 1.80 -26.62
CA PRO A 215 7.65 0.66 -26.22
C PRO A 215 6.63 1.04 -25.15
N ALA A 216 5.40 0.58 -25.32
CA ALA A 216 4.34 0.64 -24.34
C ALA A 216 3.78 -0.76 -24.10
N TYR A 217 3.54 -1.09 -22.84
CA TYR A 217 3.01 -2.36 -22.39
C TYR A 217 1.53 -2.20 -22.06
N HIS A 218 0.68 -2.79 -22.89
CA HIS A 218 -0.73 -2.99 -22.57
C HIS A 218 -0.80 -4.08 -21.50
N TYR A 219 -1.34 -3.76 -20.31
CA TYR A 219 -1.44 -4.69 -19.19
C TYR A 219 -2.88 -4.88 -18.72
N VAL A 220 -3.29 -6.14 -18.53
CA VAL A 220 -4.49 -6.55 -17.78
C VAL A 220 -4.12 -7.74 -16.90
N GLY A 221 -4.13 -7.57 -15.58
CA GLY A 221 -3.87 -8.66 -14.63
C GLY A 221 -4.96 -9.73 -14.67
N ALA A 222 -4.59 -11.01 -14.55
CA ALA A 222 -5.54 -12.12 -14.62
C ALA A 222 -6.54 -12.11 -13.44
N THR A 223 -7.83 -11.94 -13.78
CA THR A 223 -8.92 -11.95 -12.78
C THR A 223 -9.15 -13.33 -12.17
N PHE A 224 -8.91 -14.42 -12.90
CA PHE A 224 -9.19 -15.78 -12.41
C PHE A 224 -7.90 -16.60 -12.20
N PRO A 225 -7.80 -17.41 -11.14
CA PRO A 225 -6.67 -18.30 -10.92
C PRO A 225 -6.47 -19.29 -12.08
N GLY A 226 -5.21 -19.60 -12.40
CA GLY A 226 -4.86 -20.51 -13.50
C GLY A 226 -4.92 -19.90 -14.90
N LEU A 227 -5.23 -18.60 -15.03
CA LEU A 227 -5.11 -17.84 -16.28
C LEU A 227 -3.91 -16.88 -16.22
N ASP A 228 -3.34 -16.61 -17.40
CA ASP A 228 -2.24 -15.65 -17.56
C ASP A 228 -2.75 -14.21 -17.66
N SER A 229 -1.95 -13.27 -17.15
CA SER A 229 -2.17 -11.84 -17.34
C SER A 229 -1.87 -11.44 -18.79
N GLN A 230 -2.69 -10.56 -19.36
CA GLN A 230 -2.44 -10.04 -20.70
C GLN A 230 -1.33 -8.97 -20.65
N ILE A 231 -0.16 -9.30 -21.20
CA ILE A 231 0.99 -8.41 -21.34
C ILE A 231 1.29 -8.28 -22.84
N ILE A 232 1.05 -7.11 -23.44
CA ILE A 232 1.31 -6.88 -24.87
C ILE A 232 2.15 -5.63 -25.08
N ARG A 233 3.46 -5.83 -25.31
CA ARG A 233 4.44 -4.81 -25.71
C ARG A 233 4.19 -4.39 -27.17
N ARG A 234 4.07 -3.09 -27.43
CA ARG A 234 3.96 -2.51 -28.78
C ARG A 234 4.49 -1.07 -28.81
N PRO A 235 5.02 -0.55 -29.93
CA PRO A 235 5.41 0.87 -30.01
C PRO A 235 4.18 1.77 -29.91
N LEU A 236 4.32 2.97 -29.34
CA LEU A 236 3.19 3.90 -29.13
C LEU A 236 2.40 4.20 -30.41
N LYS A 237 3.05 4.33 -31.58
CA LYS A 237 2.36 4.53 -32.87
C LYS A 237 1.37 3.43 -33.25
N ALA A 238 1.48 2.23 -32.68
CA ALA A 238 0.54 1.14 -32.93
C ALA A 238 -0.88 1.47 -32.43
N TYR A 239 -1.04 2.37 -31.46
CA TYR A 239 -2.35 2.82 -30.97
C TYR A 239 -3.08 3.77 -31.93
N ARG A 240 -2.47 4.15 -33.06
CA ARG A 240 -3.17 4.79 -34.18
C ARG A 240 -4.03 3.82 -35.00
N ASP A 241 -3.78 2.50 -34.93
CA ASP A 241 -4.67 1.50 -35.52
C ASP A 241 -5.99 1.45 -34.74
N PRO A 242 -7.16 1.72 -35.36
CA PRO A 242 -8.45 1.67 -34.69
C PRO A 242 -8.77 0.35 -34.00
N LYS A 243 -8.26 -0.80 -34.50
CA LYS A 243 -8.46 -2.12 -33.88
C LYS A 243 -7.67 -2.26 -32.58
N ILE A 244 -6.44 -1.73 -32.56
CA ILE A 244 -5.60 -1.69 -31.35
C ILE A 244 -6.20 -0.72 -30.34
N LEU A 245 -6.62 0.47 -30.79
CA LEU A 245 -7.25 1.47 -29.92
C LEU A 245 -8.59 0.97 -29.35
N ALA A 246 -9.33 0.15 -30.10
CA ALA A 246 -10.55 -0.52 -29.64
C ALA A 246 -10.27 -1.59 -28.56
N SER A 247 -9.09 -2.21 -28.55
CA SER A 247 -8.74 -3.24 -27.55
C SER A 247 -8.42 -2.66 -26.17
N VAL A 248 -8.30 -1.34 -26.01
CA VAL A 248 -8.04 -0.68 -24.72
C VAL A 248 -9.34 -0.48 -23.94
N HIS A 249 -9.72 -1.49 -23.16
CA HIS A 249 -10.91 -1.50 -22.30
C HIS A 249 -10.62 -1.06 -20.85
N PHE A 250 -11.66 -1.04 -20.01
CA PHE A 250 -11.63 -0.40 -18.68
C PHE A 250 -10.69 -1.03 -17.64
N ALA A 251 -10.30 -2.29 -17.82
CA ALA A 251 -9.38 -3.00 -16.93
C ALA A 251 -7.92 -2.82 -17.36
N CYS A 252 -7.67 -2.22 -18.52
CA CYS A 252 -6.33 -1.98 -19.03
C CYS A 252 -5.61 -0.92 -18.20
N SER A 253 -4.34 -1.18 -17.93
CA SER A 253 -3.33 -0.19 -17.58
C SER A 253 -2.31 -0.11 -18.71
N VAL A 254 -1.61 1.01 -18.84
CA VAL A 254 -0.44 1.14 -19.74
C VAL A 254 0.79 1.39 -18.91
N TYR A 255 1.80 0.54 -19.07
CA TYR A 255 3.14 0.77 -18.54
C TYR A 255 4.07 1.28 -19.64
N LEU A 256 4.88 2.28 -19.30
CA LEU A 256 5.93 2.86 -20.12
C LEU A 256 7.24 2.70 -19.34
N PRO A 257 8.24 1.97 -19.86
CA PRO A 257 9.56 1.92 -19.26
C PRO A 257 10.28 3.27 -19.41
N PRO A 258 11.36 3.50 -18.64
CA PRO A 258 12.24 4.64 -18.83
C PRO A 258 12.68 4.76 -20.30
N ALA A 259 12.64 5.99 -20.85
CA ALA A 259 13.20 6.32 -22.16
C ALA A 259 14.72 6.47 -22.11
N GLU A 260 15.24 6.84 -20.94
CA GLU A 260 16.65 7.11 -20.66
C GLU A 260 16.97 6.77 -19.20
N VAL A 261 18.24 6.50 -18.91
CA VAL A 261 18.75 6.35 -17.54
C VAL A 261 19.57 7.59 -17.22
N LEU A 262 19.23 8.29 -16.13
CA LEU A 262 19.99 9.46 -15.71
C LEU A 262 21.41 9.07 -15.27
N PRO A 263 22.43 9.88 -15.61
CA PRO A 263 23.78 9.68 -15.09
C PRO A 263 23.82 9.95 -13.58
N VAL A 264 24.77 9.32 -12.90
CA VAL A 264 25.03 9.60 -11.48
C VAL A 264 25.69 10.97 -11.33
N ASP A 265 25.16 11.78 -10.42
CA ASP A 265 25.77 13.04 -10.00
C ASP A 265 27.08 12.75 -9.24
N ALA A 266 28.21 13.02 -9.89
CA ALA A 266 29.54 12.79 -9.33
C ALA A 266 29.83 13.66 -8.10
N ALA A 267 29.34 14.91 -8.06
CA ALA A 267 29.53 15.80 -6.94
C ALA A 267 28.70 15.36 -5.73
N MET A 268 27.50 14.82 -5.95
CA MET A 268 26.72 14.20 -4.88
C MET A 268 27.39 12.90 -4.38
N ALA A 269 27.88 12.05 -5.29
CA ALA A 269 28.58 10.81 -4.92
C ALA A 269 29.84 11.09 -4.07
N GLU A 270 30.63 12.12 -4.42
CA GLU A 270 31.76 12.59 -3.62
C GLU A 270 31.31 13.10 -2.23
N ARG A 271 30.28 13.95 -2.17
CA ARG A 271 29.71 14.45 -0.90
C ARG A 271 29.16 13.34 0.00
N MET A 272 28.72 12.22 -0.57
CA MET A 272 28.27 11.04 0.17
C MET A 272 29.40 10.05 0.51
N GLY A 273 30.64 10.28 0.07
CA GLY A 273 31.78 9.38 0.29
C GLY A 273 31.74 8.09 -0.55
N VAL A 274 31.03 8.09 -1.67
CA VAL A 274 30.72 6.91 -2.50
C VAL A 274 31.66 6.82 -3.71
N THR A 275 32.97 7.04 -3.48
CA THR A 275 33.98 7.12 -4.54
C THR A 275 34.93 5.90 -4.56
N PRO A 276 35.28 5.35 -5.75
CA PRO A 276 34.76 5.71 -7.06
C PRO A 276 33.28 5.31 -7.19
N PRO A 277 32.49 5.96 -8.09
CA PRO A 277 31.02 5.81 -8.13
C PRO A 277 30.47 4.38 -8.22
N GLY A 278 31.30 3.41 -8.65
CA GLY A 278 30.92 2.02 -8.88
C GLY A 278 30.40 1.22 -7.66
N SER A 279 30.52 1.69 -6.42
CA SER A 279 29.96 0.97 -5.26
C SER A 279 28.43 1.10 -5.13
N LEU A 280 27.84 2.15 -5.72
CA LEU A 280 26.39 2.39 -5.69
C LEU A 280 25.81 2.64 -7.10
N ALA A 281 26.57 3.28 -7.99
CA ALA A 281 26.18 3.53 -9.39
C ALA A 281 26.05 2.24 -10.23
N ALA A 282 26.72 1.16 -9.82
CA ALA A 282 26.73 -0.10 -10.54
C ALA A 282 25.48 -0.97 -10.30
N ARG A 283 24.51 -0.52 -9.48
CA ARG A 283 23.21 -1.20 -9.31
C ARG A 283 22.29 -0.95 -10.52
N VAL A 284 22.75 -1.32 -11.70
CA VAL A 284 21.97 -1.32 -12.95
C VAL A 284 21.15 -2.61 -12.98
N GLY A 285 19.85 -2.48 -12.69
CA GLY A 285 18.95 -3.61 -12.50
C GLY A 285 17.60 -3.44 -13.17
N ASP A 286 17.56 -3.01 -14.44
CA ASP A 286 16.35 -3.06 -15.27
C ASP A 286 16.58 -3.95 -16.50
N ASN A 287 16.53 -5.27 -16.26
CA ASN A 287 16.78 -6.30 -17.26
C ASN A 287 15.50 -6.80 -17.93
N LEU A 288 14.76 -5.87 -18.53
CA LEU A 288 13.82 -6.23 -19.59
C LEU A 288 14.55 -6.54 -20.91
N GLU A 289 15.71 -5.91 -21.21
CA GLU A 289 16.42 -6.12 -22.49
C GLU A 289 17.98 -6.14 -22.43
N LYS A 290 18.65 -6.14 -21.25
CA LYS A 290 20.13 -6.05 -21.19
C LYS A 290 20.86 -6.93 -20.14
N VAL A 291 20.92 -8.25 -20.38
CA VAL A 291 22.07 -9.07 -19.92
C VAL A 291 22.94 -9.49 -21.11
N PRO A 292 23.87 -8.64 -21.61
CA PRO A 292 24.97 -9.11 -22.44
C PRO A 292 26.05 -9.73 -21.54
N ALA A 293 26.38 -11.00 -21.79
CA ALA A 293 27.46 -11.79 -21.17
C ALA A 293 27.24 -12.31 -19.72
N GLY A 294 26.28 -13.22 -19.57
CA GLY A 294 26.20 -14.17 -18.45
C GLY A 294 25.46 -13.66 -17.21
N ASP A 295 24.79 -14.57 -16.51
CA ASP A 295 23.99 -14.24 -15.31
C ASP A 295 24.86 -13.97 -14.06
N TYR A 296 26.17 -14.23 -14.13
CA TYR A 296 27.12 -14.10 -13.02
C TYR A 296 28.41 -13.42 -13.49
N GLY A 297 28.70 -12.24 -12.93
CA GLY A 297 29.98 -11.57 -13.10
C GLY A 297 31.02 -12.01 -12.06
N PRO A 298 32.24 -11.42 -12.10
CA PRO A 298 33.31 -11.80 -11.16
C PRO A 298 32.95 -11.57 -9.68
N PHE A 299 32.12 -10.57 -9.37
CA PHE A 299 31.67 -10.29 -8.01
C PHE A 299 30.72 -11.39 -7.50
N GLU A 300 29.75 -11.78 -8.33
CA GLU A 300 28.79 -12.82 -7.98
C GLU A 300 29.49 -14.17 -7.79
N LEU A 301 30.47 -14.48 -8.65
CA LEU A 301 31.27 -15.71 -8.54
C LEU A 301 32.13 -15.74 -7.26
N ASP A 302 32.75 -14.63 -6.86
CA ASP A 302 33.47 -14.53 -5.57
C ASP A 302 32.50 -14.69 -4.38
N ALA A 303 31.35 -14.00 -4.42
CA ALA A 303 30.34 -14.09 -3.38
C ALA A 303 29.79 -15.52 -3.21
N ILE A 304 29.58 -16.24 -4.30
CA ILE A 304 29.21 -17.67 -4.29
C ILE A 304 30.34 -18.52 -3.70
N ALA A 305 31.59 -18.32 -4.14
CA ALA A 305 32.76 -19.07 -3.66
C ALA A 305 33.13 -18.83 -2.19
N ARG A 306 32.49 -17.86 -1.53
CA ARG A 306 32.57 -17.61 -0.08
C ARG A 306 31.57 -18.44 0.74
N LEU A 307 30.47 -18.92 0.14
CA LEU A 307 29.47 -19.75 0.83
C LEU A 307 30.08 -21.05 1.39
N ASP A 308 31.04 -21.65 0.67
CA ASP A 308 31.75 -22.87 1.09
C ASP A 308 32.79 -22.63 2.20
N LYS A 309 33.10 -21.37 2.52
CA LYS A 309 34.22 -20.97 3.38
C LYS A 309 33.81 -20.19 4.62
N GLU A 310 32.70 -19.46 4.56
CA GLU A 310 32.21 -18.63 5.66
C GLU A 310 31.29 -19.43 6.60
N PRO A 311 31.56 -19.45 7.92
CA PRO A 311 30.72 -20.19 8.86
C PRO A 311 29.34 -19.53 9.00
N VAL A 312 28.28 -20.34 8.90
CA VAL A 312 26.91 -19.87 9.13
C VAL A 312 26.72 -19.48 10.61
N GLY A 313 26.64 -18.17 10.86
CA GLY A 313 26.57 -17.61 12.22
C GLY A 313 25.14 -17.37 12.73
N GLY A 314 24.79 -18.03 13.83
CA GLY A 314 23.54 -17.85 14.59
C GLY A 314 22.86 -19.19 14.91
N GLN A 315 21.92 -19.17 15.86
CA GLN A 315 21.03 -20.30 16.15
C GLN A 315 19.58 -19.91 15.87
N GLU A 316 18.82 -20.83 15.27
CA GLU A 316 17.37 -20.67 15.09
C GLU A 316 16.66 -20.78 16.46
N ARG A 317 15.99 -19.71 16.90
CA ARG A 317 15.09 -19.74 18.05
C ARG A 317 13.67 -19.89 17.56
N ARG A 318 13.01 -20.97 17.99
CA ARG A 318 11.59 -21.21 17.68
C ARG A 318 10.69 -20.47 18.66
N THR A 319 9.78 -19.66 18.12
CA THR A 319 8.66 -19.02 18.84
C THR A 319 7.82 -20.07 19.58
N SER A 320 7.28 -19.74 20.77
CA SER A 320 6.41 -20.70 21.46
C SER A 320 5.11 -20.96 20.66
N LYS A 321 4.58 -22.19 20.81
CA LYS A 321 3.27 -22.54 20.21
C LYS A 321 2.14 -21.65 20.73
N ALA A 322 2.27 -21.11 21.95
CA ALA A 322 1.30 -20.21 22.56
C ALA A 322 1.35 -18.82 21.91
N LEU A 323 2.53 -18.21 21.78
CA LEU A 323 2.70 -16.91 21.14
C LEU A 323 2.26 -16.96 19.67
N TYR A 324 2.63 -18.02 18.94
CA TYR A 324 2.14 -18.27 17.58
C TYR A 324 0.60 -18.28 17.52
N ARG A 325 -0.07 -19.09 18.37
CA ARG A 325 -1.55 -19.17 18.38
C ARG A 325 -2.21 -17.83 18.66
N ILE A 326 -1.71 -17.09 19.66
CA ILE A 326 -2.25 -15.77 20.05
C ILE A 326 -2.18 -14.80 18.87
N LEU A 327 -0.99 -14.64 18.29
CA LEU A 327 -0.79 -13.68 17.20
C LEU A 327 -1.54 -14.10 15.94
N SER A 328 -1.51 -15.39 15.55
CA SER A 328 -2.28 -15.88 14.40
C SER A 328 -3.79 -15.71 14.58
N GLN A 329 -4.32 -15.93 15.79
CA GLN A 329 -5.74 -15.70 16.07
C GLN A 329 -6.09 -14.21 15.94
N MET A 330 -5.28 -13.32 16.51
CA MET A 330 -5.48 -11.86 16.38
C MET A 330 -5.37 -11.38 14.92
N SER A 331 -4.47 -11.95 14.11
CA SER A 331 -4.30 -11.58 12.69
C SER A 331 -5.45 -12.04 11.78
N ALA A 332 -6.28 -12.98 12.21
CA ALA A 332 -7.38 -13.55 11.42
C ALA A 332 -8.78 -13.32 12.01
N ASN A 333 -8.87 -12.77 13.23
CA ASN A 333 -10.12 -12.52 13.95
C ASN A 333 -10.08 -11.12 14.61
N PRO A 334 -10.82 -10.13 14.06
CA PRO A 334 -10.83 -8.76 14.58
C PRO A 334 -11.39 -8.65 16.00
N SER A 335 -12.43 -9.41 16.35
CA SER A 335 -12.94 -9.51 17.73
C SER A 335 -11.86 -9.98 18.71
N ALA A 336 -10.98 -10.89 18.30
CA ALA A 336 -9.85 -11.34 19.13
C ALA A 336 -8.79 -10.23 19.30
N ALA A 337 -8.47 -9.50 18.23
CA ALA A 337 -7.59 -8.34 18.29
C ALA A 337 -8.20 -7.20 19.15
N GLU A 338 -9.51 -6.97 19.08
CA GLU A 338 -10.23 -6.01 19.92
C GLU A 338 -10.30 -6.45 21.39
N ALA A 339 -10.52 -7.74 21.67
CA ALA A 339 -10.49 -8.26 23.04
C ALA A 339 -9.12 -8.03 23.71
N TYR A 340 -8.02 -8.30 23.00
CA TYR A 340 -6.67 -7.95 23.42
C TYR A 340 -6.45 -6.43 23.54
N ARG A 341 -7.01 -5.64 22.61
CA ARG A 341 -6.93 -4.16 22.64
C ARG A 341 -7.74 -3.55 23.80
N ARG A 342 -8.75 -4.26 24.32
CA ARG A 342 -9.50 -3.87 25.52
C ARG A 342 -8.76 -4.27 26.80
N ASP A 343 -8.37 -5.54 26.94
CA ASP A 343 -7.66 -6.04 28.11
C ASP A 343 -6.61 -7.13 27.74
N PRO A 344 -5.32 -6.74 27.62
CA PRO A 344 -4.24 -7.69 27.33
C PRO A 344 -4.05 -8.70 28.44
N LYS A 345 -4.23 -8.32 29.71
CA LYS A 345 -3.92 -9.19 30.85
C LYS A 345 -4.90 -10.34 30.90
N THR A 346 -6.20 -10.03 30.81
CA THR A 346 -7.24 -11.06 30.75
C THR A 346 -7.12 -11.87 29.47
N TYR A 347 -6.97 -11.25 28.29
CA TYR A 347 -6.90 -11.99 27.03
C TYR A 347 -5.69 -12.95 26.99
N VAL A 348 -4.50 -12.49 27.39
CA VAL A 348 -3.29 -13.32 27.45
C VAL A 348 -3.41 -14.44 28.49
N SER A 349 -4.14 -14.23 29.60
CA SER A 349 -4.34 -15.26 30.62
C SER A 349 -5.14 -16.48 30.15
N LEU A 350 -5.87 -16.36 29.03
CA LEU A 350 -6.60 -17.46 28.40
C LEU A 350 -5.66 -18.51 27.76
N PHE A 351 -4.37 -18.19 27.60
CA PHE A 351 -3.41 -19.02 26.86
C PHE A 351 -2.29 -19.54 27.77
N ALA A 352 -2.23 -20.86 27.92
CA ALA A 352 -1.12 -21.53 28.60
C ALA A 352 0.07 -21.76 27.66
N GLY A 353 1.28 -21.82 28.22
CA GLY A 353 2.52 -22.19 27.51
C GLY A 353 3.29 -21.04 26.86
N LEU A 354 3.01 -19.79 27.24
CA LEU A 354 3.91 -18.66 27.00
C LEU A 354 5.11 -18.72 27.96
N THR A 355 6.27 -18.22 27.53
CA THR A 355 7.36 -17.87 28.45
C THR A 355 7.05 -16.57 29.20
N ASP A 356 7.77 -16.28 30.28
CA ASP A 356 7.60 -15.03 31.02
C ASP A 356 7.92 -13.80 30.16
N ASP A 357 8.96 -13.85 29.33
CA ASP A 357 9.29 -12.81 28.33
C ASP A 357 8.12 -12.53 27.38
N GLU A 358 7.55 -13.59 26.77
CA GLU A 358 6.45 -13.47 25.81
C GLU A 358 5.19 -12.93 26.49
N LYS A 359 4.90 -13.38 27.72
CA LYS A 359 3.79 -12.92 28.54
C LYS A 359 3.94 -11.45 28.94
N GLN A 360 5.13 -11.03 29.36
CA GLN A 360 5.43 -9.63 29.68
C GLN A 360 5.35 -8.74 28.43
N ALA A 361 5.89 -9.21 27.30
CA ALA A 361 5.85 -8.48 26.03
C ALA A 361 4.41 -8.26 25.51
N LEU A 362 3.57 -9.30 25.56
CA LEU A 362 2.14 -9.22 25.20
C LEU A 362 1.36 -8.34 26.19
N THR A 363 1.45 -8.60 27.50
CA THR A 363 0.67 -7.84 28.50
C THR A 363 1.09 -6.38 28.61
N GLY A 364 2.37 -6.06 28.36
CA GLY A 364 2.90 -4.70 28.27
C GLY A 364 2.78 -4.04 26.89
N ARG A 365 2.27 -4.74 25.87
CA ARG A 365 2.14 -4.27 24.47
C ARG A 365 3.43 -3.70 23.85
N SER A 366 4.60 -4.14 24.31
CA SER A 366 5.87 -3.61 23.81
C SER A 366 6.25 -4.29 22.49
N ALA A 367 6.13 -3.58 21.36
CA ALA A 367 6.53 -4.09 20.06
C ALA A 367 8.01 -4.50 20.01
N GLY A 368 8.89 -3.74 20.68
CA GLY A 368 10.31 -4.07 20.82
C GLY A 368 10.53 -5.35 21.65
N ALA A 369 9.82 -5.51 22.77
CA ALA A 369 9.94 -6.73 23.57
C ALA A 369 9.35 -7.96 22.84
N LEU A 370 8.24 -7.79 22.11
CA LEU A 370 7.66 -8.84 21.27
C LEU A 370 8.65 -9.26 20.18
N HIS A 371 9.27 -8.29 19.49
CA HIS A 371 10.28 -8.57 18.48
C HIS A 371 11.46 -9.35 19.09
N THR A 372 12.02 -8.91 20.23
CA THR A 372 13.10 -9.60 20.94
C THR A 372 12.71 -11.02 21.40
N ALA A 373 11.50 -11.20 21.92
CA ALA A 373 10.97 -12.51 22.31
C ALA A 373 10.75 -13.44 21.10
N SER A 374 10.38 -12.90 19.94
CA SER A 374 10.16 -13.62 18.69
C SER A 374 11.35 -13.63 17.73
N LEU A 375 12.54 -13.19 18.14
CA LEU A 375 13.74 -13.17 17.27
C LEU A 375 14.04 -14.59 16.79
N GLN A 376 13.92 -14.83 15.49
CA GLN A 376 14.15 -16.15 14.89
C GLN A 376 15.63 -16.55 14.87
N ILE A 377 16.56 -15.58 14.87
CA ILE A 377 18.00 -15.85 14.86
C ILE A 377 18.62 -15.16 16.07
N VAL A 378 19.18 -15.95 16.98
CA VAL A 378 20.03 -15.44 18.06
C VAL A 378 21.48 -15.67 17.64
N ARG A 379 22.22 -14.57 17.43
CA ARG A 379 23.67 -14.61 17.30
C ARG A 379 24.28 -14.45 18.69
N ALA A 380 25.32 -15.22 18.99
CA ALA A 380 26.19 -14.89 20.12
C ALA A 380 26.70 -13.45 19.93
N PRO A 381 26.85 -12.66 21.01
CA PRO A 381 27.42 -11.33 20.89
C PRO A 381 28.78 -11.44 20.20
N ALA A 382 28.99 -10.64 19.15
CA ALA A 382 30.26 -10.63 18.46
C ALA A 382 31.35 -10.29 19.50
N VAL A 383 32.34 -11.18 19.64
CA VAL A 383 33.57 -10.83 20.33
C VAL A 383 34.13 -9.63 19.55
N VAL A 384 34.16 -8.47 20.20
CA VAL A 384 34.62 -7.24 19.56
C VAL A 384 36.08 -7.43 19.20
N ALA A 385 36.33 -7.74 17.93
CA ALA A 385 37.68 -7.75 17.40
C ALA A 385 38.26 -6.34 17.61
N ALA A 386 39.46 -6.27 18.19
CA ALA A 386 40.12 -5.00 18.46
C ALA A 386 40.20 -4.16 17.17
N PRO A 387 40.05 -2.82 17.25
CA PRO A 387 40.08 -1.98 16.07
C PRO A 387 41.39 -2.20 15.29
N ILE A 388 41.25 -2.44 13.99
CA ILE A 388 42.39 -2.58 13.09
C ILE A 388 43.18 -1.27 13.15
N PRO A 389 44.48 -1.28 13.52
CA PRO A 389 45.25 -0.05 13.59
C PRO A 389 45.37 0.57 12.20
N ALA A 390 45.16 1.87 12.11
CA ALA A 390 45.33 2.62 10.86
C ALA A 390 46.80 2.58 10.44
N GLY A 391 47.12 1.71 9.47
CA GLY A 391 48.42 1.66 8.82
C GLY A 391 48.49 2.70 7.70
N ASP A 392 49.58 3.45 7.65
CA ASP A 392 49.80 4.54 6.69
C ASP A 392 49.61 4.09 5.24
N VAL A 393 48.80 4.83 4.47
CA VAL A 393 48.72 4.71 3.01
C VAL A 393 49.76 5.66 2.39
N PRO A 394 50.83 5.16 1.75
CA PRO A 394 51.84 6.03 1.17
C PRO A 394 51.31 6.74 -0.08
N SER A 395 51.39 8.07 -0.07
CA SER A 395 50.97 8.93 -1.17
C SER A 395 52.03 9.05 -2.27
N SER A 396 51.68 8.72 -3.51
CA SER A 396 52.36 9.22 -4.73
C SER A 396 51.50 9.00 -6.00
N PRO A 397 51.66 9.84 -7.04
CA PRO A 397 50.63 10.03 -8.06
C PRO A 397 50.76 9.09 -9.27
N ILE A 398 49.62 8.77 -9.89
CA ILE A 398 49.56 8.04 -11.17
C ILE A 398 49.56 9.05 -12.33
N ASN A 399 50.63 9.06 -13.13
CA ASN A 399 50.65 9.73 -14.43
C ASN A 399 49.89 8.91 -15.48
N ALA A 400 49.06 9.58 -16.29
CA ALA A 400 48.40 8.97 -17.43
C ALA A 400 49.36 8.78 -18.61
N VAL A 401 49.32 7.62 -19.28
CA VAL A 401 49.91 7.40 -20.60
C VAL A 401 48.95 6.58 -21.48
N THR A 402 48.93 6.91 -22.77
CA THR A 402 48.00 6.46 -23.81
C THR A 402 48.40 5.15 -24.50
N ALA A 403 47.47 4.60 -25.27
CA ALA A 403 47.60 3.33 -26.00
C ALA A 403 48.60 3.34 -27.19
N SER A 404 49.19 2.18 -27.48
CA SER A 404 49.65 1.75 -28.81
C SER A 404 49.89 0.23 -28.85
N ASP A 405 49.61 -0.38 -29.99
CA ASP A 405 49.60 -1.83 -30.30
C ASP A 405 50.91 -2.25 -31.04
N PRO A 406 51.00 -3.42 -31.72
CA PRO A 406 51.42 -4.76 -31.24
C PRO A 406 52.83 -5.21 -31.74
N ALA A 407 53.36 -6.35 -31.28
CA ALA A 407 54.21 -7.28 -32.08
C ALA A 407 54.60 -8.61 -31.38
N GLU A 408 54.82 -9.62 -32.23
CA GLU A 408 55.18 -11.04 -32.06
C GLU A 408 56.54 -11.35 -31.38
N LEU A 409 56.72 -12.57 -30.83
CA LEU A 409 57.53 -13.67 -31.44
C LEU A 409 57.87 -14.87 -30.51
N ASN A 410 57.75 -16.08 -31.09
CA ASN A 410 58.53 -17.34 -30.90
C ASN A 410 58.39 -18.28 -29.65
N ASP A 411 57.86 -19.47 -29.99
CA ASP A 411 58.17 -20.87 -29.58
C ASP A 411 59.68 -21.25 -29.38
N PRO A 412 60.08 -22.51 -28.99
CA PRO A 412 59.29 -23.70 -28.61
C PRO A 412 59.76 -24.51 -27.35
N VAL A 413 58.88 -25.42 -26.89
CA VAL A 413 59.06 -26.85 -26.48
C VAL A 413 60.46 -27.39 -26.06
N GLU A 414 60.55 -28.05 -24.88
CA GLU A 414 60.89 -29.49 -24.71
C GLU A 414 60.96 -29.98 -23.23
N GLN A 415 60.38 -31.17 -22.98
CA GLN A 415 60.90 -32.34 -22.21
C GLN A 415 61.47 -32.16 -20.76
N ASN A 416 61.37 -33.09 -19.80
CA ASN A 416 60.84 -34.47 -19.76
C ASN A 416 60.62 -34.96 -18.31
N ASP A 417 60.23 -36.24 -18.17
CA ASP A 417 60.31 -37.12 -17.00
C ASP A 417 59.32 -36.89 -15.83
N GLY A 418 58.66 -37.93 -15.29
CA GLY A 418 58.61 -39.33 -15.74
C GLY A 418 58.21 -40.32 -14.63
N GLY A 419 57.34 -41.28 -14.96
CA GLY A 419 57.06 -42.48 -14.14
C GLY A 419 56.15 -42.29 -12.92
N GLU A 420 55.41 -43.28 -12.40
CA GLU A 420 55.03 -44.64 -12.85
C GLU A 420 53.62 -44.88 -12.23
N LEU A 421 52.58 -45.24 -13.00
CA LEU A 421 52.12 -46.61 -13.28
C LEU A 421 51.92 -47.52 -12.04
N ASN A 422 50.67 -47.91 -11.76
CA ASN A 422 50.21 -49.33 -11.83
C ASN A 422 48.77 -49.54 -11.30
N ASP A 423 47.83 -49.77 -12.22
CA ASP A 423 46.91 -50.92 -12.34
C ASP A 423 46.21 -51.56 -11.11
N ALA A 424 44.87 -51.39 -11.10
CA ALA A 424 43.82 -52.43 -11.19
C ALA A 424 43.82 -53.72 -10.32
N ALA A 425 42.74 -53.89 -9.54
CA ALA A 425 41.92 -55.12 -9.30
C ALA A 425 40.93 -54.81 -8.14
N GLU A 426 39.61 -54.74 -8.33
CA GLU A 426 38.61 -55.83 -8.42
C GLU A 426 38.21 -56.53 -7.09
N LEU A 427 36.89 -56.81 -6.97
CA LEU A 427 36.16 -57.73 -6.07
C LEU A 427 35.82 -57.29 -4.62
N ASN A 428 34.55 -56.96 -4.37
CA ASN A 428 33.56 -57.94 -3.85
C ASN A 428 32.13 -57.36 -3.81
N ASP A 429 31.13 -58.24 -3.88
CA ASP A 429 29.69 -57.97 -3.98
C ASP A 429 28.92 -58.68 -2.81
N PRO A 430 27.58 -58.69 -2.68
CA PRO A 430 26.83 -57.96 -1.64
C PRO A 430 26.22 -58.81 -0.50
N SER A 431 25.69 -58.17 0.56
CA SER A 431 24.80 -58.83 1.57
C SER A 431 23.89 -57.91 2.43
N GLU A 432 22.60 -57.94 2.06
CA GLU A 432 21.31 -57.91 2.80
C GLU A 432 21.11 -57.81 4.35
N LEU A 433 20.00 -57.12 4.73
CA LEU A 433 19.08 -57.23 5.91
C LEU A 433 19.59 -56.80 7.31
N ASN A 434 18.81 -56.29 8.29
CA ASN A 434 17.36 -56.16 8.56
C ASN A 434 17.13 -54.84 9.40
N ASP A 435 15.96 -54.25 9.71
CA ASP A 435 14.61 -54.73 10.10
C ASP A 435 13.49 -53.75 9.66
N ALA A 436 12.23 -54.18 9.76
CA ALA A 436 11.04 -53.56 9.12
C ALA A 436 10.03 -52.87 10.06
N ALA A 437 9.15 -52.03 9.47
CA ALA A 437 7.73 -51.91 9.83
C ALA A 437 6.90 -51.24 8.71
N GLU A 438 5.98 -52.00 8.10
CA GLU A 438 4.89 -51.52 7.22
C GLU A 438 3.52 -51.69 7.91
N LEU A 439 2.42 -51.44 7.17
CA LEU A 439 0.98 -51.54 7.48
C LEU A 439 0.36 -50.25 8.07
N ASN A 440 -0.77 -49.71 7.57
CA ASN A 440 -1.72 -50.20 6.56
C ASN A 440 -2.50 -49.05 5.88
N ASP A 441 -3.04 -49.33 4.69
CA ASP A 441 -3.97 -48.47 3.94
C ASP A 441 -5.46 -48.62 4.37
N ALA A 442 -6.24 -47.60 4.00
CA ALA A 442 -7.67 -47.61 3.64
C ALA A 442 -8.78 -48.01 4.66
N ALA A 443 -9.70 -47.06 4.88
CA ALA A 443 -11.14 -47.34 5.02
C ALA A 443 -11.97 -46.08 4.66
N GLU A 444 -12.60 -46.08 3.49
CA GLU A 444 -13.75 -45.21 3.19
C GLU A 444 -15.07 -45.89 3.59
N LEU A 445 -16.15 -45.09 3.60
CA LEU A 445 -17.57 -45.43 3.69
C LEU A 445 -18.16 -45.75 5.08
N ASN A 446 -19.08 -44.87 5.49
CA ASN A 446 -20.47 -45.29 5.73
C ASN A 446 -21.41 -44.11 5.43
N ASP A 447 -22.14 -44.20 4.32
CA ASP A 447 -23.40 -43.48 4.16
C ASP A 447 -24.47 -44.16 5.01
N ALA A 448 -25.18 -43.39 5.84
CA ALA A 448 -26.44 -43.81 6.43
C ALA A 448 -27.35 -42.58 6.62
N ALA A 449 -28.50 -42.61 5.97
CA ALA A 449 -29.50 -41.56 6.08
C ALA A 449 -30.48 -41.79 7.23
N GLU A 450 -31.17 -40.71 7.59
CA GLU A 450 -32.57 -40.66 8.04
C GLU A 450 -32.98 -40.98 9.50
N LEU A 451 -33.71 -39.99 10.05
CA LEU A 451 -34.80 -40.03 11.04
C LEU A 451 -34.48 -40.24 12.54
N ASN A 452 -34.73 -39.17 13.33
CA ASN A 452 -36.02 -39.06 14.03
C ASN A 452 -36.33 -37.63 14.51
N ASP A 453 -37.62 -37.30 14.55
CA ASP A 453 -38.20 -36.06 15.10
C ASP A 453 -38.30 -36.08 16.64
N ALA A 454 -38.71 -34.92 17.19
CA ALA A 454 -39.10 -34.62 18.57
C ALA A 454 -37.94 -34.38 19.58
N ALA A 455 -38.06 -33.48 20.56
CA ALA A 455 -39.24 -32.74 21.02
C ALA A 455 -38.91 -31.30 21.48
N GLU A 456 -39.93 -30.44 21.48
CA GLU A 456 -39.98 -29.24 22.32
C GLU A 456 -39.93 -29.62 23.81
N LEU A 457 -39.24 -28.86 24.65
CA LEU A 457 -39.57 -28.72 26.07
C LEU A 457 -39.36 -27.28 26.53
N ASN A 458 -40.41 -26.72 27.13
CA ASN A 458 -40.45 -25.41 27.76
C ASN A 458 -39.86 -25.43 29.19
N ASP A 459 -39.67 -24.23 29.72
CA ASP A 459 -39.71 -23.85 31.15
C ASP A 459 -38.71 -24.50 32.13
N ALA A 460 -37.76 -23.67 32.57
CA ALA A 460 -37.23 -23.72 33.92
C ALA A 460 -37.09 -22.28 34.45
N ALA A 461 -37.96 -21.91 35.39
CA ALA A 461 -37.97 -20.61 36.05
C ALA A 461 -37.05 -20.58 37.28
N GLU A 462 -36.72 -19.35 37.70
CA GLU A 462 -36.44 -18.92 39.09
C GLU A 462 -35.49 -19.75 39.99
N LEU A 463 -34.36 -19.13 40.36
CA LEU A 463 -33.88 -19.18 41.75
C LEU A 463 -33.36 -17.81 42.20
N ASN A 464 -33.52 -17.56 43.51
CA ASN A 464 -33.63 -16.24 44.13
C ASN A 464 -32.33 -15.61 44.67
N ASP A 465 -32.42 -14.29 44.84
CA ASP A 465 -31.92 -13.45 45.95
C ASP A 465 -30.50 -13.65 46.53
N ALA A 466 -29.69 -12.59 46.43
CA ALA A 466 -28.67 -12.26 47.43
C ALA A 466 -28.43 -10.73 47.55
N ALA A 467 -29.20 -10.11 48.45
CA ALA A 467 -28.88 -8.96 49.31
C ALA A 467 -28.27 -7.66 48.73
N GLU A 468 -29.05 -6.58 48.91
CA GLU A 468 -28.62 -5.17 48.91
C GLU A 468 -27.65 -4.84 50.07
N LEU A 469 -26.79 -3.83 49.91
CA LEU A 469 -26.41 -2.88 50.98
C LEU A 469 -25.98 -1.50 50.41
N ASN A 470 -26.95 -0.59 50.39
CA ASN A 470 -26.96 0.82 50.83
C ASN A 470 -25.85 1.84 50.45
N ASP A 471 -26.31 2.85 49.72
CA ASP A 471 -26.38 4.30 50.08
C ASP A 471 -25.14 5.22 50.18
N ALA A 472 -25.25 6.31 49.40
CA ALA A 472 -25.01 7.75 49.69
C ALA A 472 -24.13 8.42 48.61
N ALA A 473 -24.38 9.65 48.12
CA ALA A 473 -25.55 10.54 48.08
C ALA A 473 -25.32 11.48 46.86
N GLU A 474 -26.28 11.69 45.95
CA GLU A 474 -27.33 12.73 45.95
C GLU A 474 -26.82 14.21 45.88
N LEU A 475 -27.48 14.98 44.99
CA LEU A 475 -27.39 16.45 44.76
C LEU A 475 -26.18 16.97 43.91
N ASN A 476 -26.34 17.92 42.97
CA ASN A 476 -27.40 18.95 42.84
C ASN A 476 -27.75 19.36 41.39
N ASP A 477 -29.01 19.79 41.27
CA ASP A 477 -29.61 20.84 40.40
C ASP A 477 -29.67 20.78 38.87
N ALA A 478 -30.88 21.10 38.40
CA ALA A 478 -31.32 21.19 37.02
C ALA A 478 -31.34 22.65 36.50
N ALA A 479 -31.35 22.79 35.17
CA ALA A 479 -31.89 23.97 34.49
C ALA A 479 -32.47 23.57 33.13
N GLU A 480 -33.77 23.25 33.08
CA GLU A 480 -34.55 23.25 31.84
C GLU A 480 -34.84 24.70 31.43
N LEU A 481 -34.67 25.05 30.15
CA LEU A 481 -35.32 26.22 29.55
C LEU A 481 -35.74 25.97 28.09
N ASN A 482 -37.02 25.64 27.95
CA ASN A 482 -37.97 25.98 26.88
C ASN A 482 -37.60 25.79 25.39
N ASP A 483 -38.41 24.96 24.73
CA ASP A 483 -38.74 25.08 23.30
C ASP A 483 -39.43 26.41 22.96
N ALA A 484 -39.22 26.93 21.74
CA ALA A 484 -40.30 27.12 20.75
C ALA A 484 -39.87 27.86 19.46
N ALA A 485 -40.59 27.50 18.38
CA ALA A 485 -40.87 28.27 17.16
C ALA A 485 -39.87 28.21 15.96
N GLU A 486 -40.34 27.50 14.93
CA GLU A 486 -39.91 27.63 13.53
C GLU A 486 -40.33 29.00 12.94
N LEU A 487 -39.59 29.51 11.94
CA LEU A 487 -40.09 29.61 10.54
C LEU A 487 -39.14 30.38 9.60
N ASN A 488 -38.85 29.71 8.47
CA ASN A 488 -38.73 30.21 7.09
C ASN A 488 -37.63 31.17 6.57
N ASP A 489 -37.11 30.71 5.42
CA ASP A 489 -36.74 31.42 4.18
C ASP A 489 -35.43 32.24 4.06
N ALA A 490 -34.49 31.58 3.35
CA ALA A 490 -33.68 32.10 2.24
C ALA A 490 -32.75 33.33 2.42
N ALA A 491 -31.44 33.05 2.38
CA ALA A 491 -30.50 33.82 1.54
C ALA A 491 -29.26 32.98 1.19
N GLU A 492 -28.61 33.35 0.09
CA GLU A 492 -27.48 32.66 -0.54
C GLU A 492 -26.16 33.44 -0.30
N LEU A 493 -25.02 32.72 -0.40
CA LEU A 493 -23.66 33.21 -0.70
C LEU A 493 -22.83 33.96 0.36
N ASN A 494 -21.55 33.56 0.42
CA ASN A 494 -20.31 34.35 0.51
C ASN A 494 -20.14 35.43 1.62
N ASP A 495 -18.98 35.64 2.23
CA ASP A 495 -17.59 35.27 1.90
C ASP A 495 -16.78 34.88 3.16
N ALA A 496 -15.54 34.43 2.96
CA ALA A 496 -14.58 34.24 4.04
C ALA A 496 -14.17 35.58 4.69
N ALA A 497 -14.09 35.60 6.01
CA ALA A 497 -13.36 36.62 6.77
C ALA A 497 -12.47 35.92 7.80
N GLU A 498 -11.17 36.19 7.72
CA GLU A 498 -10.20 35.87 8.76
C GLU A 498 -10.52 36.68 10.02
N LEU A 499 -10.31 36.09 11.19
CA LEU A 499 -9.66 36.81 12.29
C LEU A 499 -8.77 35.84 13.08
N ASN A 500 -7.53 36.26 13.28
CA ASN A 500 -6.72 35.78 14.40
C ASN A 500 -7.42 36.19 15.70
N ASP A 501 -7.18 35.43 16.77
CA ASP A 501 -6.64 36.04 17.98
C ASP A 501 -5.91 34.99 18.81
N ALA A 502 -4.81 35.42 19.44
CA ALA A 502 -3.98 34.59 20.29
C ALA A 502 -4.24 34.92 21.77
N ALA A 503 -4.20 33.89 22.62
CA ALA A 503 -3.92 33.97 24.05
C ALA A 503 -3.22 32.65 24.41
N GLU A 504 -1.92 32.65 24.67
CA GLU A 504 -1.35 32.88 26.01
C GLU A 504 -1.90 31.84 27.02
N LEU A 505 -1.21 30.70 27.15
CA LEU A 505 -0.10 30.47 28.08
C LEU A 505 -0.55 30.37 29.54
N ASN A 506 -0.24 29.24 30.16
CA ASN A 506 0.25 29.19 31.53
C ASN A 506 1.17 27.98 31.71
N ASP A 507 2.40 28.33 32.04
CA ASP A 507 3.52 27.58 32.62
C ASP A 507 3.08 26.47 33.63
N ALA A 508 3.87 25.46 33.96
CA ALA A 508 5.26 25.60 34.42
C ALA A 508 5.99 24.25 34.62
N ALA A 509 7.24 24.37 35.10
CA ALA A 509 8.20 23.35 35.53
C ALA A 509 9.04 22.69 34.41
N GLU A 510 10.29 23.11 34.14
CA GLU A 510 11.50 23.08 35.01
C GLU A 510 12.06 21.64 35.20
N LEU A 511 13.38 21.36 35.14
CA LEU A 511 14.57 22.24 35.13
C LEU A 511 15.84 21.48 34.69
N ASN A 512 16.97 22.21 34.65
CA ASN A 512 18.39 21.81 34.68
C ASN A 512 19.06 21.48 33.33
N ASP A 513 19.77 22.39 32.65
CA ASP A 513 20.93 23.25 33.02
C ASP A 513 22.29 22.68 32.57
N ALA A 514 23.21 23.63 32.32
CA ALA A 514 24.65 23.50 32.03
C ALA A 514 25.05 23.18 30.56
N ALA A 515 25.92 23.98 29.91
CA ALA A 515 26.51 25.26 30.31
C ALA A 515 27.05 26.07 29.10
N GLU A 516 26.89 27.39 29.20
CA GLU A 516 27.89 28.47 28.96
C GLU A 516 28.62 28.63 27.59
N LEU A 517 28.42 29.79 26.93
CA LEU A 517 29.36 30.95 26.78
C LEU A 517 30.52 30.70 25.78
N ASN A 518 30.96 31.58 24.87
CA ASN A 518 30.81 33.03 24.65
C ASN A 518 30.88 33.32 23.11
N ASP A 519 30.88 34.53 22.53
CA ASP A 519 31.11 35.89 23.04
C ASP A 519 30.36 36.99 22.24
N ALA A 520 30.60 38.25 22.62
CA ALA A 520 30.07 39.54 22.21
C ALA A 520 30.29 40.07 20.77
N ALA A 521 29.38 40.97 20.33
CA ALA A 521 29.69 42.31 19.81
C ALA A 521 28.45 43.24 19.65
N GLU A 522 28.28 44.15 20.60
CA GLU A 522 27.57 45.46 20.49
C GLU A 522 28.31 46.41 19.50
N LEU A 523 27.82 47.54 18.96
CA LEU A 523 26.57 48.35 18.99
C LEU A 523 26.63 49.41 17.84
N ASN A 524 25.50 50.06 17.51
CA ASN A 524 25.39 51.43 16.93
C ASN A 524 25.93 51.75 15.50
N ASP A 525 25.49 52.77 14.76
CA ASP A 525 24.60 53.92 15.04
C ASP A 525 23.78 54.39 13.80
N ALA A 526 22.84 55.32 13.99
CA ALA A 526 21.83 55.76 13.01
C ALA A 526 22.27 56.83 11.98
N ALA A 527 21.49 57.01 10.90
CA ALA A 527 21.38 58.26 10.14
C ALA A 527 20.04 58.38 9.37
N GLU A 528 19.20 59.34 9.77
CA GLU A 528 18.03 59.80 9.00
C GLU A 528 18.43 60.91 8.02
N LEU A 529 17.75 61.01 6.87
CA LEU A 529 17.59 62.27 6.12
C LEU A 529 16.23 62.36 5.41
N ASN A 530 15.41 63.29 5.93
CA ASN A 530 14.41 64.15 5.28
C ASN A 530 14.78 64.64 3.84
N ASP A 531 13.90 65.18 2.98
CA ASP A 531 12.55 65.74 3.18
C ASP A 531 11.68 65.78 1.88
N ALA A 532 10.40 66.11 2.07
CA ALA A 532 9.25 66.30 1.16
C ALA A 532 9.39 66.92 -0.26
N ALA A 533 8.42 66.60 -1.14
CA ALA A 533 7.56 67.58 -1.85
C ALA A 533 6.32 66.93 -2.53
N GLU A 534 5.12 67.44 -2.25
CA GLU A 534 3.84 67.10 -2.91
C GLU A 534 3.63 67.90 -4.20
N LEU A 535 2.71 67.46 -5.09
CA LEU A 535 1.58 68.29 -5.59
C LEU A 535 0.60 67.53 -6.51
N ASN A 536 -0.65 67.49 -6.03
CA ASN A 536 -1.96 67.33 -6.69
C ASN A 536 -2.17 68.18 -7.98
N ASP A 537 -3.20 68.05 -8.84
CA ASP A 537 -4.40 67.18 -8.91
C ASP A 537 -5.05 67.19 -10.33
N ALA A 538 -5.82 66.11 -10.61
CA ALA A 538 -7.15 66.01 -11.28
C ALA A 538 -7.62 66.75 -12.58
N ALA A 539 -8.50 66.01 -13.30
CA ALA A 539 -9.82 66.42 -13.88
C ALA A 539 -10.00 67.00 -15.31
N GLU A 540 -10.45 66.11 -16.23
CA GLU A 540 -11.82 66.05 -16.83
C GLU A 540 -12.45 67.07 -17.84
N LEU A 541 -13.06 66.47 -18.89
CA LEU A 541 -14.33 66.78 -19.63
C LEU A 541 -14.40 67.61 -20.95
N ASN A 542 -15.07 66.99 -21.94
CA ASN A 542 -15.95 67.49 -23.03
C ASN A 542 -15.36 68.42 -24.16
N ASP A 543 -15.91 68.50 -25.38
CA ASP A 543 -17.15 67.96 -25.99
C ASP A 543 -17.03 67.70 -27.53
N ALA A 544 -18.08 67.19 -28.18
CA ALA A 544 -18.09 66.58 -29.53
C ALA A 544 -18.06 67.50 -30.79
N ALA A 545 -17.57 66.98 -31.94
CA ALA A 545 -18.15 67.13 -33.30
C ALA A 545 -17.44 66.30 -34.41
N GLU A 546 -18.21 65.56 -35.23
CA GLU A 546 -17.88 65.08 -36.60
C GLU A 546 -17.93 66.25 -37.63
N PRO A 547 -17.57 66.15 -38.95
CA PRO A 547 -17.66 64.97 -39.85
C PRO A 547 -16.69 64.86 -41.09
N VAL A 548 -16.85 63.78 -41.91
CA VAL A 548 -16.46 63.51 -43.35
C VAL A 548 -15.06 63.98 -43.87
N ASP A 549 -14.24 63.25 -44.65
CA ASP A 549 -14.56 62.44 -45.84
C ASP A 549 -13.36 61.64 -46.45
N HIS A 550 -13.69 60.73 -47.37
CA HIS A 550 -12.89 59.97 -48.35
C HIS A 550 -11.39 60.31 -48.60
N LYS A 551 -10.56 59.26 -48.71
CA LYS A 551 -10.19 58.65 -50.02
C LYS A 551 -9.32 57.37 -49.94
N LYS A 552 -9.82 56.35 -50.65
CA LYS A 552 -9.12 55.23 -51.33
C LYS A 552 -8.08 54.40 -50.56
#